data_AF-A0A2G9UCX6-F1
#
_entry.id   AF-A0A2G9UCX6-F1
#
_cell.length_a   1.000
_cell.length_b   1.000
_cell.length_c   1.000
_cell.angle_alpha   90.00
_cell.angle_beta   90.00
_cell.angle_gamma   90.00
#
_symmetry.space_group_name_H-M   'P 1'
#
loop_
_entity.id
_entity.type
_entity.pdbx_description
1 polymer ?
#
loop_
_entity_poly.entity_id
_entity_poly.type
_entity_poly.pdbx_seq_one_letter_code
_entity_poly.pdbx_strand_id
1 'polypeptide(L)'
;MNNDDAVKIEQNLVFSPAPKPTWYHNGREISEDTDEGFRFESYGKTLVFNVTQDKAGKYDCRFPVHNDIDRAFNVVVEAAPYWPDGPPPNTNTSEGETVTFDCTTSGKPVPKVTFYKNGVGQCLFSFYVL
;
A
#
# COMPACT_ATOMS: atom_id res chain seq x y z
N MET A 1 2.08 9.70 6.13
CA MET A 1 0.86 9.18 5.48
C MET A 1 -0.30 9.82 6.20
N ASN A 2 -1.11 10.64 5.52
CA ASN A 2 -2.24 11.32 6.16
C ASN A 2 -3.28 10.28 6.57
N ASN A 3 -3.73 10.32 7.82
CA ASN A 3 -4.72 9.40 8.37
C ASN A 3 -6.17 9.70 7.92
N ASP A 4 -6.36 10.55 6.91
CA ASP A 4 -7.69 11.00 6.44
C ASP A 4 -8.11 10.38 5.09
N ASP A 5 -7.29 9.53 4.49
CA ASP A 5 -7.65 8.81 3.26
C ASP A 5 -8.43 7.54 3.64
N ALA A 6 -9.76 7.63 3.69
CA ALA A 6 -10.63 6.47 3.82
C ALA A 6 -10.92 5.85 2.45
N VAL A 7 -10.77 4.53 2.33
CA VAL A 7 -11.21 3.75 1.16
C VAL A 7 -12.68 3.42 1.33
N LYS A 8 -13.46 3.56 0.26
CA LYS A 8 -14.85 3.10 0.17
C LYS A 8 -15.01 2.13 -0.98
N ILE A 9 -15.56 0.94 -0.70
CA ILE A 9 -15.95 -0.04 -1.73
C ILE A 9 -17.47 -0.14 -1.73
N GLU A 10 -18.10 0.29 -2.83
CA GLU A 10 -19.55 0.43 -2.94
C GLU A 10 -20.15 -0.55 -3.96
N GLN A 11 -21.21 -1.24 -3.55
CA GLN A 11 -21.99 -2.11 -4.44
C GLN A 11 -23.17 -1.35 -5.06
N ASN A 12 -23.05 -1.02 -6.34
CA ASN A 12 -24.09 -0.34 -7.12
C ASN A 12 -25.08 -1.33 -7.74
N LEU A 13 -25.88 -1.99 -6.89
CA LEU A 13 -26.89 -2.97 -7.28
C LEU A 13 -28.30 -2.39 -7.27
N VAL A 14 -29.00 -2.53 -8.40
CA VAL A 14 -30.39 -2.06 -8.61
C VAL A 14 -31.37 -3.23 -8.46
N PHE A 15 -31.68 -3.59 -7.23
CA PHE A 15 -32.61 -4.67 -6.89
C PHE A 15 -33.66 -4.18 -5.88
N SER A 16 -34.85 -4.78 -5.88
CA SER A 16 -35.95 -4.46 -4.95
C SER A 16 -36.61 -5.74 -4.41
N PRO A 17 -36.45 -6.08 -3.11
CA PRO A 17 -35.53 -5.45 -2.17
C PRO A 17 -34.08 -5.73 -2.57
N ALA A 18 -33.17 -4.82 -2.26
CA ALA A 18 -31.76 -5.06 -2.55
C ALA A 18 -31.15 -6.05 -1.56
N PRO A 19 -30.42 -7.07 -2.02
CA PRO A 19 -29.81 -8.03 -1.11
C PRO A 19 -28.65 -7.37 -0.33
N LYS A 20 -28.47 -7.76 0.94
CA LYS A 20 -27.32 -7.36 1.76
C LYS A 20 -26.13 -8.29 1.42
N PRO A 21 -24.96 -7.75 1.05
CA PRO A 21 -23.76 -8.56 0.85
C PRO A 21 -23.15 -8.99 2.18
N THR A 22 -22.41 -10.10 2.13
CA THR A 22 -21.39 -10.46 3.12
C THR A 22 -20.01 -10.10 2.55
N TRP A 23 -19.20 -9.35 3.30
CA TRP A 23 -17.88 -8.93 2.86
C TRP A 23 -16.78 -9.84 3.37
N TYR A 24 -15.76 -10.04 2.55
CA TYR A 24 -14.59 -10.85 2.86
C TYR A 24 -13.32 -10.05 2.55
N HIS A 25 -12.30 -10.23 3.39
CA HIS A 25 -10.93 -9.75 3.16
C HIS A 25 -9.98 -10.94 3.24
N ASN A 26 -9.25 -11.19 2.16
CA ASN A 26 -8.35 -12.34 1.99
C ASN A 26 -9.03 -13.68 2.31
N GLY A 27 -10.32 -13.81 1.98
CA GLY A 27 -11.13 -15.01 2.20
C GLY A 27 -11.72 -15.15 3.61
N ARG A 28 -11.41 -14.25 4.54
CA ARG A 28 -12.02 -14.18 5.88
C ARG A 28 -13.21 -13.23 5.87
N GLU A 29 -14.34 -13.66 6.42
CA GLU A 29 -15.51 -12.80 6.57
C GLU A 29 -15.21 -11.62 7.49
N ILE A 30 -15.63 -10.42 7.08
CA ILE A 30 -15.52 -9.20 7.87
C ILE A 30 -16.82 -9.04 8.66
N SER A 31 -16.73 -9.18 9.98
CA SER A 31 -17.86 -9.04 10.89
C SER A 31 -18.09 -7.57 11.26
N GLU A 32 -19.35 -7.14 11.17
CA GLU A 32 -19.77 -5.78 11.56
C GLU A 32 -19.59 -5.52 13.07
N ASP A 33 -19.62 -6.57 13.90
CA ASP A 33 -19.56 -6.45 15.36
C ASP A 33 -18.16 -6.63 15.94
N THR A 34 -17.29 -7.39 15.28
CA THR A 34 -16.00 -7.83 15.86
C THR A 34 -14.77 -7.36 15.12
N ASP A 35 -14.88 -6.97 13.85
CA ASP A 35 -13.72 -6.54 13.06
C ASP A 35 -13.57 -5.02 13.11
N GLU A 36 -12.71 -4.57 14.02
CA GLU A 36 -12.35 -3.16 14.17
C GLU A 36 -11.67 -2.59 12.90
N GLY A 37 -11.85 -1.27 12.70
CA GLY A 37 -11.29 -0.56 11.55
C GLY A 37 -12.00 -0.81 10.23
N PHE A 38 -13.14 -1.50 10.25
CA PHE A 38 -14.12 -1.54 9.16
C PHE A 38 -15.42 -0.89 9.60
N ARG A 39 -16.11 -0.24 8.67
CA ARG A 39 -17.42 0.36 8.89
C ARG A 39 -18.32 0.09 7.69
N PHE A 40 -19.57 -0.20 7.98
CA PHE A 40 -20.58 -0.54 6.99
C PHE A 40 -21.54 0.65 6.82
N GLU A 41 -21.76 1.05 5.58
CA GLU A 41 -22.74 2.08 5.20
C GLU A 41 -23.79 1.48 4.25
N SER A 42 -24.88 2.21 3.99
CA SER A 42 -25.87 1.84 2.96
C SER A 42 -26.43 0.43 3.13
N TYR A 43 -26.84 0.06 4.35
CA TYR A 43 -27.33 -1.29 4.68
C TYR A 43 -26.32 -2.40 4.34
N GLY A 44 -25.04 -2.15 4.62
CA GLY A 44 -23.95 -3.08 4.35
C GLY A 44 -23.44 -3.09 2.91
N LYS A 45 -24.01 -2.28 2.00
CA LYS A 45 -23.56 -2.24 0.59
C LYS A 45 -22.26 -1.49 0.37
N THR A 46 -21.82 -0.71 1.37
CA THR A 46 -20.60 0.07 1.30
C THR A 46 -19.70 -0.33 2.46
N LEU A 47 -18.49 -0.78 2.14
CA LEU A 47 -17.43 -1.08 3.11
C LEU A 47 -16.45 0.09 3.16
N VAL A 48 -16.18 0.62 4.35
CA VAL A 48 -15.29 1.77 4.59
C VAL A 48 -14.19 1.39 5.57
N PHE A 49 -12.95 1.78 5.27
CA PHE A 49 -11.79 1.58 6.14
C PHE A 49 -10.67 2.59 5.83
N ASN A 50 -9.77 2.82 6.79
CA ASN A 50 -8.62 3.71 6.58
C ASN A 50 -7.49 3.01 5.82
N VAL A 51 -6.73 3.77 5.04
CA VAL A 51 -5.58 3.23 4.31
C VAL A 51 -4.46 2.85 5.28
N THR A 52 -4.29 1.55 5.49
CA THR A 52 -3.15 0.98 6.22
C THR A 52 -2.63 -0.26 5.47
N GLN A 53 -1.37 -0.60 5.70
CA GLN A 53 -0.71 -1.69 4.95
C GLN A 53 -1.41 -3.05 5.12
N ASP A 54 -1.99 -3.30 6.30
CA ASP A 54 -2.75 -4.51 6.62
C ASP A 54 -4.09 -4.60 5.88
N LYS A 55 -4.66 -3.46 5.44
CA LYS A 55 -5.90 -3.43 4.65
C LYS A 55 -5.68 -3.70 3.17
N ALA A 56 -4.44 -3.90 2.72
CA ALA A 56 -4.16 -4.37 1.37
C ALA A 56 -4.64 -5.81 1.16
N GLY A 57 -4.94 -6.17 -0.08
CA GLY A 57 -5.29 -7.53 -0.47
C GLY A 57 -6.65 -7.63 -1.17
N LYS A 58 -7.15 -8.86 -1.27
CA LYS A 58 -8.37 -9.16 -2.00
C LYS A 58 -9.58 -8.93 -1.13
N TYR A 59 -10.54 -8.17 -1.64
CA TYR A 59 -11.86 -8.02 -1.06
C TYR A 59 -12.88 -8.69 -1.98
N ASP A 60 -13.83 -9.41 -1.40
CA ASP A 60 -14.98 -9.91 -2.14
C ASP A 60 -16.28 -9.70 -1.38
N CYS A 61 -17.33 -9.33 -2.11
CA CYS A 61 -18.68 -9.29 -1.60
C CYS A 61 -19.45 -10.49 -2.16
N ARG A 62 -20.11 -11.23 -1.27
CA ARG A 62 -20.89 -12.41 -1.64
C ARG A 62 -22.33 -12.24 -1.26
N PHE A 63 -23.21 -12.74 -2.12
CA PHE A 63 -24.65 -12.76 -1.89
C PHE A 63 -25.11 -14.21 -1.78
N PRO A 64 -25.47 -14.71 -0.58
CA PRO A 64 -25.76 -16.13 -0.34
C PRO A 64 -26.80 -16.77 -1.29
N VAL A 65 -27.72 -15.95 -1.82
CA VAL A 65 -28.81 -16.39 -2.72
C VAL A 65 -28.55 -15.98 -4.19
N HIS A 66 -27.58 -15.10 -4.45
CA HIS A 66 -27.33 -14.50 -5.77
C HIS A 66 -25.83 -14.48 -6.08
N ASN A 67 -25.22 -15.66 -6.20
CA ASN A 67 -23.78 -15.77 -6.44
C ASN A 67 -23.31 -15.18 -7.79
N ASP A 68 -24.22 -14.98 -8.74
CA ASP A 68 -23.98 -14.39 -10.05
C ASP A 68 -23.60 -12.90 -9.99
N ILE A 69 -23.96 -12.23 -8.90
CA ILE A 69 -23.64 -10.82 -8.65
C ILE A 69 -22.48 -10.62 -7.68
N ASP A 70 -21.81 -11.69 -7.24
CA ASP A 70 -20.59 -11.58 -6.44
C ASP A 70 -19.52 -10.75 -7.18
N ARG A 71 -18.78 -9.94 -6.44
CA ARG A 71 -17.70 -9.10 -7.00
C ARG A 71 -16.46 -9.21 -6.14
N ALA A 72 -15.30 -9.18 -6.80
CA ALA A 72 -14.01 -9.19 -6.15
C ALA A 72 -13.15 -8.03 -6.65
N PHE A 73 -12.39 -7.45 -5.74
CA PHE A 73 -11.52 -6.31 -5.94
C PHE A 73 -10.19 -6.57 -5.26
N ASN A 74 -9.10 -6.01 -5.80
CA ASN A 74 -7.80 -6.09 -5.15
C ASN A 74 -7.34 -4.69 -4.75
N VAL A 75 -7.23 -4.46 -3.45
CA VAL A 75 -6.79 -3.19 -2.89
C VAL A 75 -5.27 -3.23 -2.75
N VAL A 76 -4.60 -2.27 -3.39
CA VAL A 76 -3.16 -2.07 -3.28
C VAL A 76 -2.93 -0.81 -2.47
N VAL A 77 -2.16 -0.96 -1.39
CA VAL A 77 -1.66 0.17 -0.60
C VAL A 77 -0.21 0.40 -0.97
N GLU A 78 0.08 1.61 -1.45
CA GLU A 78 1.40 2.05 -1.90
C GLU A 78 2.05 2.97 -0.87
N ALA A 79 3.38 3.04 -0.90
CA ALA A 79 4.18 3.87 -0.03
C ALA A 79 5.26 4.55 -0.84
N ALA A 80 5.33 5.89 -0.74
CA ALA A 80 6.42 6.65 -1.34
C ALA A 80 7.78 6.15 -0.81
N PRO A 81 8.85 6.23 -1.62
CA PRO A 81 10.18 5.85 -1.17
C PRO A 81 10.61 6.67 0.06
N TYR A 82 11.19 6.01 1.05
CA TYR A 82 11.74 6.64 2.25
C TYR A 82 13.02 5.94 2.69
N TRP A 83 13.80 6.63 3.54
CA TRP A 83 14.98 6.06 4.18
C TRP A 83 14.61 5.53 5.56
N PRO A 84 14.61 4.20 5.78
CA PRO A 84 14.26 3.63 7.08
C PRO A 84 15.26 4.05 8.18
N ASP A 85 16.53 4.18 7.82
CA ASP A 85 17.62 4.54 8.75
C ASP A 85 18.04 6.03 8.63
N GLY A 86 17.25 6.83 7.92
CA GLY A 86 17.59 8.21 7.56
C GLY A 86 18.49 8.33 6.32
N PRO A 87 18.68 9.56 5.81
CA PRO A 87 19.51 9.79 4.63
C PRO A 87 20.97 9.35 4.87
N PRO A 88 21.68 8.91 3.81
CA PRO A 88 23.11 8.64 3.91
C PRO A 88 23.86 9.86 4.49
N PRO A 89 24.77 9.66 5.46
CA PRO A 89 25.48 10.76 6.09
C PRO A 89 26.48 11.41 5.13
N ASN A 90 26.83 12.67 5.41
CA ASN A 90 27.95 13.31 4.73
C ASN A 90 29.27 12.66 5.18
N THR A 91 30.18 12.38 4.24
CA THR A 91 31.47 11.73 4.50
C THR A 91 32.62 12.56 3.95
N ASN A 92 33.67 12.74 4.75
CA ASN A 92 34.94 13.33 4.34
C ASN A 92 36.00 12.23 4.27
N THR A 93 36.84 12.25 3.23
CA THR A 93 37.88 11.24 2.98
C THR A 93 39.06 11.88 2.25
N SER A 94 40.23 11.26 2.28
CA SER A 94 41.45 11.76 1.65
C SER A 94 41.57 11.33 0.18
N GLU A 95 42.39 12.04 -0.58
CA GLU A 95 42.75 11.64 -1.94
C GLU A 95 43.39 10.24 -1.94
N GLY A 96 43.00 9.41 -2.92
CA GLY A 96 43.48 8.03 -3.04
C GLY A 96 42.70 7.00 -2.21
N GLU A 97 41.79 7.44 -1.34
CA GLU A 97 40.91 6.53 -0.59
C GLU A 97 39.64 6.17 -1.38
N THR A 98 39.05 5.03 -1.04
CA THR A 98 37.76 4.58 -1.58
C THR A 98 36.67 4.85 -0.56
N VAL A 99 35.58 5.49 -1.01
CA VAL A 99 34.38 5.71 -0.21
C VAL A 99 33.21 4.89 -0.74
N THR A 100 32.45 4.32 0.18
CA THR A 100 31.22 3.58 -0.09
C THR A 100 30.04 4.32 0.55
N PHE A 101 28.99 4.57 -0.24
CA PHE A 101 27.75 5.16 0.26
C PHE A 101 26.67 4.09 0.33
N ASP A 102 26.30 3.71 1.54
CA ASP A 102 25.18 2.80 1.75
C ASP A 102 23.86 3.57 1.66
N CYS A 103 23.01 3.19 0.71
CA CYS A 103 21.70 3.79 0.51
C CYS A 103 20.63 2.71 0.67
N THR A 104 20.15 2.54 1.90
CA THR A 104 18.99 1.70 2.18
C THR A 104 17.73 2.54 1.98
N THR A 105 16.84 2.09 1.11
CA THR A 105 15.54 2.73 0.89
C THR A 105 14.45 1.68 0.81
N SER A 106 13.31 2.03 1.38
CA SER A 106 12.09 1.23 1.38
C SER A 106 10.97 2.00 0.71
N GLY A 107 9.96 1.29 0.23
CA GLY A 107 8.82 1.84 -0.48
C GLY A 107 7.99 0.70 -1.05
N LYS A 108 6.76 1.01 -1.48
CA LYS A 108 5.89 0.04 -2.15
C LYS A 108 5.27 0.70 -3.39
N PRO A 109 5.62 0.25 -4.61
CA PRO A 109 6.56 -0.83 -4.92
C PRO A 109 8.01 -0.50 -4.50
N VAL A 110 8.88 -1.52 -4.48
CA VAL A 110 10.29 -1.36 -4.11
C VAL A 110 10.95 -0.32 -5.02
N PRO A 111 11.59 0.74 -4.48
CA PRO A 111 12.13 1.81 -5.28
C PRO A 111 13.36 1.39 -6.08
N LYS A 112 13.51 1.97 -7.27
CA LYS A 112 14.75 1.86 -8.05
C LYS A 112 15.72 2.96 -7.60
N VAL A 113 16.90 2.56 -7.16
CA VAL A 113 17.95 3.49 -6.72
C VAL A 113 18.90 3.81 -7.88
N THR A 114 19.21 5.09 -8.05
CA THR A 114 20.19 5.58 -9.05
C THR A 114 21.09 6.62 -8.42
N PHE A 115 22.39 6.53 -8.68
CA PHE A 115 23.41 7.40 -8.11
C PHE A 115 23.88 8.44 -9.11
N TYR A 116 24.11 9.66 -8.61
CA TYR A 116 24.64 10.77 -9.40
C TYR A 116 25.82 11.40 -8.66
N LYS A 117 26.90 11.70 -9.38
CA LYS A 117 28.03 12.51 -8.90
C LYS A 117 28.08 13.77 -9.76
N ASN A 118 27.93 14.94 -9.15
CA ASN A 118 27.92 16.24 -9.85
C ASN A 118 26.95 16.26 -11.05
N GLY A 119 25.77 15.66 -10.90
CA GLY A 119 24.75 15.59 -11.95
C GLY A 119 24.96 14.49 -13.01
N VAL A 120 26.05 13.72 -12.95
CA VAL A 120 26.34 12.63 -13.89
C VAL A 120 26.00 11.28 -13.25
N GLY A 121 25.14 10.50 -13.93
CA GLY A 121 24.74 9.16 -13.48
C GLY A 121 25.93 8.20 -13.37
N GLN A 122 25.96 7.41 -12.31
CA GLN A 122 27.08 6.54 -11.96
C GLN A 122 26.67 5.07 -12.10
N CYS A 123 27.54 4.28 -12.73
CA CYS A 123 27.35 2.82 -12.83
C CYS A 123 27.99 2.06 -11.65
N LEU A 124 28.86 2.71 -10.86
CA LEU A 124 29.60 2.09 -9.75
C LEU A 124 29.15 2.65 -8.39
N PHE A 125 29.04 1.78 -7.39
CA PHE A 125 28.59 2.11 -6.02
C PHE A 125 29.72 2.60 -5.10
N SER A 126 30.98 2.41 -5.52
CA SER A 126 32.17 2.89 -4.81
C SER A 126 32.83 3.98 -5.63
N PHE A 127 33.15 5.10 -4.96
CA PHE A 127 33.87 6.20 -5.58
C PHE A 127 35.33 6.15 -5.15
N TYR A 128 36.23 6.27 -6.13
CA TYR A 128 37.63 6.57 -5.88
C TYR A 128 37.78 8.09 -5.77
N VAL A 129 38.43 8.56 -4.72
CA VAL A 129 38.74 9.99 -4.57
C VAL A 129 40.04 10.27 -5.31
N LEU A 130 39.95 11.16 -6.30
CA LEU A 130 41.06 11.68 -7.10
C LEU A 130 41.37 13.11 -6.67
#